data_AF-A0A662KFR2-F1
#
_entry.id   AF-A0A662KFR2-F1
#
_cell.length_a   1.000
_cell.length_b   1.000
_cell.length_c   1.000
_cell.angle_alpha   90.00
_cell.angle_beta   90.00
_cell.angle_gamma   90.00
#
_symmetry.space_group_name_H-M   'P 1'
#
loop_
_entity.id
_entity.type
_entity.pdbx_description
1 polymer ?
#
loop_
_entity_poly.entity_id
_entity_poly.type
_entity_poly.pdbx_seq_one_letter_code
_entity_poly.pdbx_strand_id
1 'polypeptide(L)'
;ERKPRLKEFGDFILDEIKEIIPIKSDFEFLYDVEVEDFHNFPINDFLLSNNCDGDEDGLMLLMDALLNFSHAYIPDKRGGKMDLPLILTTRIDPSEVDKEAHNLDTLVRYPLEFYEATLRHVNPKELEDRMGLVSSRLGTELQYEHFGFTHDTRDISEGPKMSNYKTLKTMMDKMNAQLNLAARIQAVDEADVAYKVIERHFLPDILGNMRAFSKQSVRCPNCNIIYRRPPLRGVCTKCGGKLTLTVHEKSVKKYLEISKDIAQRYNIPHYAQQRITLVEKSIDSLFTSDKIRTTKLTDFF
;
A
#
# COMPACT_ATOMS: atom_id res chain seq x y z
N GLU A 1 -10.31 -2.51 42.63
CA GLU A 1 -10.26 -3.30 41.40
C GLU A 1 -10.95 -2.53 40.28
N ARG A 2 -10.19 -1.94 39.36
CA ARG A 2 -10.73 -1.26 38.17
C ARG A 2 -10.63 -2.23 37.01
N LYS A 3 -11.76 -2.58 36.40
CA LYS A 3 -11.78 -3.33 35.14
C LYS A 3 -10.93 -2.59 34.10
N PRO A 4 -10.04 -3.29 33.38
CA PRO A 4 -9.20 -2.67 32.37
C PRO A 4 -10.06 -2.24 31.18
N ARG A 5 -9.78 -1.04 30.67
CA ARG A 5 -10.46 -0.48 29.49
C ARG A 5 -9.89 -1.16 28.24
N LEU A 6 -10.66 -2.02 27.62
CA LEU A 6 -10.47 -2.41 26.22
C LEU A 6 -10.39 -1.14 25.37
N LYS A 7 -9.26 -0.96 24.66
CA LYS A 7 -9.14 0.03 23.58
C LYS A 7 -9.21 -0.76 22.28
N GLU A 8 -10.41 -0.91 21.74
CA GLU A 8 -10.57 -1.26 20.33
C GLU A 8 -10.00 -0.12 19.47
N PHE A 9 -9.14 -0.47 18.51
CA PHE A 9 -8.64 0.46 17.49
C PHE A 9 -8.98 -0.10 16.11
N GLY A 10 -10.11 0.35 15.55
CA GLY A 10 -10.61 -0.18 14.29
C GLY A 10 -10.97 -1.67 14.40
N ASP A 11 -10.52 -2.48 13.44
CA ASP A 11 -10.79 -3.93 13.39
C ASP A 11 -9.76 -4.79 14.16
N PHE A 12 -8.87 -4.16 14.94
CA PHE A 12 -7.81 -4.85 15.67
C PHE A 12 -8.13 -5.00 17.16
N ILE A 13 -7.94 -6.21 17.68
CA ILE A 13 -7.97 -6.54 19.10
C ILE A 13 -6.55 -6.38 19.63
N LEU A 14 -6.32 -5.40 20.49
CA LEU A 14 -5.03 -5.21 21.16
C LEU A 14 -4.98 -6.10 22.41
N ASP A 15 -3.89 -6.85 22.56
CA ASP A 15 -3.66 -7.67 23.75
C ASP A 15 -3.56 -6.81 25.02
N GLU A 16 -4.00 -7.40 26.13
CA GLU A 16 -4.07 -6.72 27.42
C GLU A 16 -2.67 -6.60 28.04
N ILE A 17 -2.20 -5.36 28.26
CA ILE A 17 -0.92 -5.10 28.90
C ILE A 17 -0.99 -5.56 30.37
N LYS A 18 -0.35 -6.69 30.67
CA LYS A 18 -0.37 -7.35 31.99
C LYS A 18 0.46 -6.61 33.05
N GLU A 19 1.56 -5.97 32.64
CA GLU A 19 2.46 -5.26 33.55
C GLU A 19 3.27 -4.20 32.79
N ILE A 20 3.53 -3.05 33.43
CA ILE A 20 4.45 -2.02 32.93
C ILE A 20 5.46 -1.76 34.03
N ILE A 21 6.72 -2.15 33.80
CA ILE A 21 7.83 -1.87 34.70
C ILE A 21 8.65 -0.73 34.08
N PRO A 22 8.57 0.50 34.61
CA PRO A 22 9.39 1.59 34.11
C PRO A 22 10.83 1.45 34.62
N ILE A 23 11.74 1.05 33.73
CA ILE A 23 13.18 1.01 34.01
C ILE A 23 13.75 2.39 33.64
N LYS A 24 14.44 3.03 34.60
CA LYS A 24 15.09 4.33 34.36
C LYS A 24 16.44 4.07 33.69
N SER A 25 16.54 4.42 32.41
CA SER A 25 17.77 4.28 31.61
C SER A 25 18.86 5.25 32.07
N ASP A 26 20.10 4.77 32.11
CA ASP A 26 21.32 5.60 32.29
C ASP A 26 21.78 6.28 30.98
N PHE A 27 21.13 5.95 29.85
CA PHE A 27 21.42 6.50 28.52
C PHE A 27 20.21 7.23 27.94
N GLU A 28 20.43 8.34 27.23
CA GLU A 28 19.33 9.21 26.81
C GLU A 28 18.36 8.53 25.83
N PHE A 29 18.77 7.83 24.77
CA PHE A 29 17.83 7.03 23.94
C PHE A 29 18.54 5.94 23.12
N LEU A 30 18.35 4.67 23.49
CA LEU A 30 18.45 3.52 22.57
C LEU A 30 17.53 2.42 23.13
N TYR A 31 16.51 2.05 22.37
CA TYR A 31 15.68 0.88 22.64
C TYR A 31 15.89 -0.06 21.48
N ASP A 32 16.44 -1.23 21.76
CA ASP A 32 16.41 -2.37 20.86
C ASP A 32 15.16 -3.17 21.20
N VAL A 33 14.26 -3.33 20.23
CA VAL A 33 12.98 -4.02 20.43
C VAL A 33 12.78 -4.97 19.26
N GLU A 34 12.78 -6.25 19.60
CA GLU A 34 12.60 -7.34 18.65
C GLU A 34 11.19 -7.92 18.83
N VAL A 35 10.40 -7.97 17.75
CA VAL A 35 9.02 -8.51 17.78
C VAL A 35 8.97 -9.82 17.02
N GLU A 36 8.80 -10.93 17.75
CA GLU A 36 9.01 -12.30 17.24
C GLU A 36 8.07 -12.76 16.11
N ASP A 37 6.79 -12.35 16.11
CA ASP A 37 5.79 -13.03 15.25
C ASP A 37 5.40 -12.25 13.97
N PHE A 38 5.31 -10.93 14.03
CA PHE A 38 4.78 -10.12 12.92
C PHE A 38 5.74 -9.04 12.42
N HIS A 39 6.91 -8.90 13.05
CA HIS A 39 7.92 -7.84 12.79
C HIS A 39 7.36 -6.40 12.73
N ASN A 40 6.13 -6.22 13.21
CA ASN A 40 5.41 -4.96 13.19
C ASN A 40 5.66 -4.24 14.50
N PHE A 41 6.54 -3.24 14.49
CA PHE A 41 6.78 -2.42 15.68
C PHE A 41 6.06 -1.06 15.57
N PRO A 42 5.05 -0.79 16.41
CA PRO A 42 4.33 0.48 16.39
C PRO A 42 5.13 1.57 17.11
N ILE A 43 5.68 2.53 16.37
CA ILE A 43 6.30 3.75 16.91
C ILE A 43 5.44 4.96 16.53
N ASN A 44 4.96 5.70 17.53
CA ASN A 44 4.32 7.02 17.36
C ASN A 44 3.25 7.06 16.24
N ASP A 45 2.30 6.12 16.28
CA ASP A 45 1.18 5.96 15.35
C ASP A 45 1.55 5.41 13.94
N PHE A 46 2.76 4.87 13.73
CA PHE A 46 3.19 4.22 12.49
C PHE A 46 3.74 2.81 12.72
N LEU A 47 3.65 1.95 11.69
CA LEU A 47 4.19 0.59 11.65
C LEU A 47 5.52 0.62 10.89
N LEU A 48 6.61 0.11 11.47
CA LEU A 48 7.88 -0.14 10.76
C LEU A 48 7.93 -1.62 10.33
N SER A 49 8.31 -1.89 9.09
CA SER A 49 8.53 -3.23 8.50
C SER A 49 9.61 -3.05 7.42
N ASN A 50 10.67 -3.87 7.46
CA ASN A 50 11.67 -3.95 6.39
C ASN A 50 11.58 -5.37 5.82
N ASN A 51 11.05 -5.50 4.61
CA ASN A 51 10.97 -6.78 3.91
C ASN A 51 11.67 -6.63 2.55
N CYS A 52 12.31 -7.68 2.05
CA CYS A 52 12.77 -7.72 0.65
C CYS A 52 11.60 -7.92 -0.34
N ASP A 53 10.42 -7.38 -0.04
CA ASP A 53 9.17 -7.52 -0.78
C ASP A 53 8.99 -6.44 -1.87
N GLY A 54 10.02 -5.63 -2.13
CA GLY A 54 10.03 -4.57 -3.14
C GLY A 54 10.09 -3.15 -2.58
N ASP A 55 10.75 -2.96 -1.43
CA ASP A 55 10.99 -1.65 -0.84
C ASP A 55 11.95 -0.78 -1.70
N GLU A 56 11.80 0.54 -1.59
CA GLU A 56 12.63 1.51 -2.31
C GLU A 56 13.68 2.09 -1.37
N ASP A 57 14.96 1.95 -1.73
CA ASP A 57 16.08 2.44 -0.93
C ASP A 57 16.70 3.74 -1.45
N GLY A 58 17.23 4.54 -0.52
CA GLY A 58 18.05 5.71 -0.81
C GLY A 58 19.53 5.34 -0.99
N LEU A 59 20.10 5.64 -2.16
CA LEU A 59 21.53 5.46 -2.42
C LEU A 59 22.23 6.81 -2.57
N MET A 60 23.31 7.01 -1.81
CA MET A 60 24.13 8.21 -1.86
C MET A 60 25.62 7.85 -1.91
N LEU A 61 26.43 8.72 -2.50
CA LEU A 61 27.88 8.56 -2.45
C LEU A 61 28.39 8.95 -1.06
N LEU A 62 29.27 8.12 -0.49
CA LEU A 62 29.77 8.32 0.88
C LEU A 62 30.34 9.72 1.11
N MET A 63 31.21 10.20 0.20
CA MET A 63 31.82 11.52 0.34
C MET A 63 30.80 12.66 0.24
N ASP A 64 29.76 12.50 -0.59
CA ASP A 64 28.68 13.47 -0.73
C ASP A 64 27.90 13.58 0.58
N ALA A 65 27.52 12.44 1.16
CA ALA A 65 26.87 12.39 2.45
C ALA A 65 27.71 13.05 3.55
N LEU A 66 29.01 12.74 3.63
CA LEU A 66 29.88 13.30 4.67
C LEU A 66 30.10 14.82 4.55
N LEU A 67 30.15 15.36 3.33
CA LEU A 67 30.39 16.79 3.10
C LEU A 67 29.11 17.63 3.22
N ASN A 68 27.98 17.09 2.76
CA ASN A 68 26.74 17.85 2.60
C ASN A 68 25.69 17.56 3.69
N PHE A 69 25.88 16.53 4.51
CA PHE A 69 24.98 16.26 5.62
C PHE A 69 25.22 17.22 6.80
N SER A 70 24.14 17.80 7.31
CA SER A 70 24.17 18.59 8.54
C SER A 70 22.84 18.48 9.27
N HIS A 71 22.90 18.32 10.59
CA HIS A 71 21.72 18.35 11.45
C HIS A 71 20.92 19.64 11.34
N ALA A 72 21.55 20.75 10.93
CA ALA A 72 20.88 22.04 10.75
C ALA A 72 19.85 22.05 9.61
N TYR A 73 19.92 21.08 8.69
CA TYR A 73 18.97 20.95 7.57
C TYR A 73 17.80 20.01 7.87
N ILE A 74 17.82 19.34 9.03
CA ILE A 74 16.79 18.37 9.40
C ILE A 74 15.53 19.11 9.86
N PRO A 75 14.36 18.86 9.26
CA PRO A 75 13.14 19.53 9.66
C PRO A 75 12.65 19.08 11.04
N ASP A 76 12.24 20.03 11.88
CA ASP A 76 11.76 19.80 13.26
C ASP A 76 10.38 19.10 13.35
N LYS A 77 9.76 18.76 12.22
CA LYS A 77 8.43 18.13 12.17
C LYS A 77 8.54 16.60 12.24
N ARG A 78 7.49 15.95 12.77
CA ARG A 78 7.37 14.48 12.81
C ARG A 78 7.58 13.89 11.41
N GLY A 79 8.38 12.82 11.33
CA GLY A 79 8.74 12.13 10.10
C GLY A 79 9.99 12.70 9.40
N GLY A 80 10.46 13.89 9.78
CA GLY A 80 11.61 14.55 9.14
C GLY A 80 12.98 13.92 9.41
N LYS A 81 13.06 13.04 10.40
CA LYS A 81 14.27 12.31 10.79
C LYS A 81 14.33 10.89 10.26
N MET A 82 13.24 10.41 9.66
CA MET A 82 13.21 9.06 9.08
C MET A 82 14.05 9.07 7.80
N ASP A 83 14.73 7.95 7.55
CA ASP A 83 15.59 7.71 6.38
C ASP A 83 16.83 8.62 6.25
N LEU A 84 17.25 9.25 7.35
CA LEU A 84 18.51 10.00 7.40
C LEU A 84 19.67 9.10 7.83
N PRO A 85 20.86 9.22 7.21
CA PRO A 85 22.04 8.44 7.56
C PRO A 85 22.70 8.97 8.84
N LEU A 86 22.00 8.85 9.97
CA LEU A 86 22.49 9.30 11.28
C LEU A 86 23.64 8.44 11.80
N ILE A 87 23.62 7.16 11.45
CA ILE A 87 24.63 6.16 11.81
C ILE A 87 25.08 5.47 10.54
N LEU A 88 26.38 5.23 10.44
CA LEU A 88 26.99 4.50 9.32
C LEU A 88 27.61 3.21 9.86
N THR A 89 27.01 2.09 9.49
CA THR A 89 27.55 0.76 9.78
C THR A 89 28.64 0.42 8.77
N THR A 90 29.86 0.16 9.24
CA THR A 90 31.03 -0.09 8.38
C THR A 90 31.32 -1.58 8.17
N ARG A 91 30.76 -2.43 9.03
CA ARG A 91 30.91 -3.88 9.00
C ARG A 91 29.56 -4.52 9.28
N ILE A 92 29.24 -5.56 8.54
CA ILE A 92 27.98 -6.30 8.69
C ILE A 92 28.24 -7.46 9.66
N ASP A 93 27.54 -7.44 10.79
CA ASP A 93 27.42 -8.60 11.67
C ASP A 93 26.10 -9.32 11.33
N PRO A 94 26.13 -10.55 10.78
CA PRO A 94 24.92 -11.31 10.44
C PRO A 94 23.97 -11.52 11.62
N SER A 95 24.45 -11.47 12.86
CA SER A 95 23.61 -11.58 14.05
C SER A 95 22.75 -10.34 14.33
N GLU A 96 23.18 -9.17 13.86
CA GLU A 96 22.47 -7.88 13.99
C GLU A 96 21.56 -7.59 12.78
N VAL A 97 21.60 -8.46 11.76
CA VAL A 97 20.75 -8.36 10.56
C VAL A 97 19.37 -8.95 10.85
N ASP A 98 18.37 -8.49 10.09
CA ASP A 98 16.99 -8.96 10.16
C ASP A 98 16.86 -10.50 10.17
N LYS A 99 15.93 -11.00 10.99
CA LYS A 99 15.65 -12.43 11.16
C LYS A 99 15.23 -13.13 9.88
N GLU A 100 14.65 -12.42 8.91
CA GLU A 100 14.30 -12.98 7.61
C GLU A 100 15.53 -13.56 6.92
N ALA A 101 16.67 -12.86 7.00
CA ALA A 101 17.93 -13.34 6.42
C ALA A 101 18.43 -14.62 7.11
N HIS A 102 18.07 -14.85 8.37
CA HIS A 102 18.47 -16.05 9.11
C HIS A 102 17.76 -17.31 8.59
N ASN A 103 16.61 -17.16 7.93
CA ASN A 103 15.80 -18.24 7.37
C ASN A 103 16.20 -18.64 5.94
N LEU A 104 17.31 -18.10 5.41
CA LEU A 104 17.79 -18.46 4.08
C LEU A 104 18.44 -19.85 4.06
N ASP A 105 18.01 -20.67 3.09
CA ASP A 105 18.64 -21.96 2.79
C ASP A 105 20.01 -21.76 2.14
N THR A 106 21.03 -22.48 2.62
CA THR A 106 22.40 -22.35 2.11
C THR A 106 22.86 -23.56 1.28
N LEU A 107 21.98 -24.52 1.02
CA LEU A 107 22.29 -25.76 0.32
C LEU A 107 22.34 -25.58 -1.21
N VAL A 108 23.28 -26.29 -1.85
CA VAL A 108 23.36 -26.36 -3.33
C VAL A 108 22.25 -27.24 -3.92
N ARG A 109 21.76 -28.23 -3.14
CA ARG A 109 20.66 -29.10 -3.53
C ARG A 109 19.92 -29.53 -2.28
N TYR A 110 18.59 -29.50 -2.34
CA TYR A 110 17.78 -29.99 -1.24
C TYR A 110 17.88 -31.51 -1.08
N PRO A 111 17.87 -32.02 0.17
CA PRO A 111 17.96 -33.46 0.43
C PRO A 111 16.68 -34.18 -0.01
N LEU A 112 16.79 -35.47 -0.35
CA LEU A 112 15.63 -36.31 -0.72
C LEU A 112 14.53 -36.27 0.35
N GLU A 113 14.94 -36.29 1.61
CA GLU A 113 14.06 -36.33 2.78
C GLU A 113 13.14 -35.11 2.86
N PHE A 114 13.61 -33.94 2.42
CA PHE A 114 12.79 -32.74 2.32
C PHE A 114 11.63 -32.97 1.33
N TYR A 115 11.93 -33.48 0.14
CA TYR A 115 10.91 -33.77 -0.88
C TYR A 115 9.90 -34.81 -0.39
N GLU A 116 10.34 -35.88 0.26
CA GLU A 116 9.45 -36.90 0.83
C GLU A 116 8.60 -36.38 2.00
N ALA A 117 9.12 -35.43 2.78
CA ALA A 117 8.37 -34.79 3.85
C ALA A 117 7.30 -33.83 3.32
N THR A 118 7.53 -33.18 2.16
CA THR A 118 6.51 -32.31 1.54
C THR A 118 5.25 -33.09 1.15
N LEU A 119 5.38 -34.36 0.74
CA LEU A 119 4.24 -35.24 0.45
C LEU A 119 3.38 -35.56 1.68
N ARG A 120 3.94 -35.40 2.87
CA ARG A 120 3.27 -35.63 4.16
C ARG A 120 2.78 -34.34 4.81
N HIS A 121 3.00 -33.18 4.18
CA HIS A 121 2.65 -31.86 4.70
C HIS A 121 3.21 -31.60 6.11
N VAL A 122 4.43 -32.06 6.36
CA VAL A 122 5.14 -31.86 7.64
C VAL A 122 5.42 -30.37 7.85
N ASN A 123 5.41 -29.92 9.10
CA ASN A 123 5.75 -28.54 9.45
C ASN A 123 7.23 -28.24 9.07
N PRO A 124 7.54 -27.11 8.42
CA PRO A 124 8.92 -26.76 8.05
C PRO A 124 9.92 -26.80 9.22
N LYS A 125 9.49 -26.46 10.44
CA LYS A 125 10.34 -26.47 11.65
C LYS A 125 10.90 -27.85 11.98
N GLU A 126 10.22 -28.94 11.59
CA GLU A 126 10.70 -30.30 11.84
C GLU A 126 11.87 -30.72 10.93
N LEU A 127 12.14 -29.95 9.87
CA LEU A 127 13.22 -30.21 8.90
C LEU A 127 14.36 -29.20 8.98
N GLU A 128 14.25 -28.19 9.85
CA GLU A 128 15.18 -27.06 9.95
C GLU A 128 16.64 -27.51 10.10
N ASP A 129 16.88 -28.48 10.99
CA ASP A 129 18.19 -29.08 11.24
C ASP A 129 18.86 -29.69 10.00
N ARG A 130 18.06 -30.06 8.98
CA ARG A 130 18.53 -30.71 7.74
C ARG A 130 18.64 -29.75 6.57
N MET A 131 18.08 -28.55 6.67
CA MET A 131 18.05 -27.54 5.60
C MET A 131 19.25 -26.61 5.62
N GLY A 132 20.01 -26.57 6.73
CA GLY A 132 21.24 -25.78 6.82
C GLY A 132 20.97 -24.29 6.63
N LEU A 133 20.14 -23.72 7.50
CA LEU A 133 19.80 -22.30 7.47
C LEU A 133 20.99 -21.40 7.85
N VAL A 134 20.92 -20.12 7.48
CA VAL A 134 21.89 -19.11 7.95
C VAL A 134 21.94 -19.03 9.48
N SER A 135 20.79 -19.17 10.16
CA SER A 135 20.70 -19.22 11.62
C SER A 135 21.64 -20.24 12.25
N SER A 136 21.77 -21.43 11.63
CA SER A 136 22.63 -22.52 12.12
C SER A 136 24.13 -22.24 12.01
N ARG A 137 24.52 -21.20 11.25
CA ARG A 137 25.92 -20.83 10.98
C ARG A 137 26.37 -19.59 11.76
N LEU A 138 25.46 -18.87 12.41
CA LEU A 138 25.77 -17.66 13.17
C LEU A 138 26.81 -17.93 14.26
N GLY A 139 27.76 -17.00 14.43
CA GLY A 139 28.86 -17.13 15.39
C GLY A 139 30.01 -18.02 14.93
N THR A 140 29.95 -18.57 13.71
CA THR A 140 31.04 -19.34 13.08
C THR A 140 31.58 -18.61 11.86
N GLU A 141 32.76 -18.99 11.36
CA GLU A 141 33.33 -18.41 10.12
C GLU A 141 32.42 -18.62 8.90
N LEU A 142 31.63 -19.70 8.89
CA LEU A 142 30.67 -20.05 7.83
C LEU A 142 29.51 -19.06 7.68
N GLN A 143 29.37 -18.08 8.57
CA GLN A 143 28.36 -17.03 8.44
C GLN A 143 28.63 -16.07 7.26
N TYR A 144 29.87 -16.04 6.74
CA TYR A 144 30.26 -15.18 5.63
C TYR A 144 30.59 -15.93 4.33
N GLU A 145 30.62 -17.26 4.36
CA GLU A 145 31.13 -18.06 3.25
C GLU A 145 30.33 -19.36 3.02
N HIS A 146 30.60 -20.02 1.89
CA HIS A 146 30.02 -21.31 1.54
C HIS A 146 28.48 -21.34 1.47
N PHE A 147 27.87 -20.27 0.95
CA PHE A 147 26.48 -20.28 0.55
C PHE A 147 26.32 -20.92 -0.83
N GLY A 148 25.50 -21.96 -0.90
CA GLY A 148 25.04 -22.57 -2.14
C GLY A 148 23.73 -21.96 -2.60
N PHE A 149 23.36 -22.25 -3.84
CA PHE A 149 22.05 -21.96 -4.41
C PHE A 149 21.62 -23.13 -5.29
N THR A 150 20.32 -23.30 -5.48
CA THR A 150 19.76 -24.52 -6.11
C THR A 150 19.60 -24.44 -7.62
N HIS A 151 19.40 -23.25 -8.17
CA HIS A 151 19.12 -23.03 -9.59
C HIS A 151 20.04 -21.95 -10.18
N ASP A 152 20.82 -22.32 -11.19
CA ASP A 152 21.61 -21.36 -11.97
C ASP A 152 20.71 -20.51 -12.88
N THR A 153 21.12 -19.26 -13.10
CA THR A 153 20.55 -18.39 -14.15
C THR A 153 21.63 -18.05 -15.17
N ARG A 154 21.22 -17.78 -16.42
CA ARG A 154 22.16 -17.44 -17.51
C ARG A 154 22.65 -16.01 -17.40
N ASP A 155 21.72 -15.09 -17.14
CA ASP A 155 21.98 -13.67 -16.88
C ASP A 155 20.94 -13.18 -15.87
N ILE A 156 21.40 -12.54 -14.79
CA ILE A 156 20.56 -11.95 -13.75
C ILE A 156 19.71 -10.80 -14.32
N SER A 157 20.18 -10.16 -15.39
CA SER A 157 19.50 -9.06 -16.08
C SER A 157 18.57 -9.54 -17.20
N GLU A 158 18.42 -10.85 -17.40
CA GLU A 158 17.56 -11.40 -18.44
C GLU A 158 16.08 -11.16 -18.09
N GLY A 159 15.42 -10.28 -18.83
CA GLY A 159 14.00 -9.97 -18.64
C GLY A 159 13.58 -8.59 -19.14
N PRO A 160 12.26 -8.29 -19.12
CA PRO A 160 11.77 -6.96 -19.47
C PRO A 160 12.22 -5.93 -18.43
N LYS A 161 13.11 -5.01 -18.83
CA LYS A 161 13.69 -3.97 -17.95
C LYS A 161 12.69 -2.95 -17.41
N MET A 162 11.49 -2.88 -17.98
CA MET A 162 10.46 -1.95 -17.56
C MET A 162 9.10 -2.65 -17.58
N SER A 163 8.34 -2.46 -16.51
CA SER A 163 6.97 -2.96 -16.46
C SER A 163 6.09 -2.21 -17.46
N ASN A 164 5.23 -2.96 -18.15
CA ASN A 164 4.25 -2.38 -19.08
C ASN A 164 3.26 -1.45 -18.36
N TYR A 165 3.13 -1.56 -17.04
CA TYR A 165 2.30 -0.65 -16.25
C TYR A 165 2.77 0.81 -16.32
N LYS A 166 4.07 1.06 -16.48
CA LYS A 166 4.65 2.42 -16.58
C LYS A 166 4.43 3.05 -17.96
N THR A 167 4.26 2.26 -19.03
CA THR A 167 4.08 2.76 -20.40
C THR A 167 2.62 3.19 -20.67
N LEU A 168 1.66 2.56 -19.98
CA LEU A 168 0.23 2.86 -20.10
C LEU A 168 -0.13 4.17 -19.39
N LYS A 169 -0.67 5.15 -20.14
CA LYS A 169 -0.95 6.50 -19.62
C LYS A 169 -2.26 6.58 -18.85
N THR A 170 -3.32 5.94 -19.36
CA THR A 170 -4.65 6.08 -18.75
C THR A 170 -4.96 4.89 -17.85
N MET A 171 -5.79 5.14 -16.82
CA MET A 171 -6.31 4.09 -15.94
C MET A 171 -7.11 3.05 -16.75
N MET A 172 -7.83 3.50 -17.79
CA MET A 172 -8.55 2.63 -18.71
C MET A 172 -7.63 1.65 -19.43
N ASP A 173 -6.50 2.13 -19.95
CA ASP A 173 -5.57 1.25 -20.66
C ASP A 173 -4.96 0.23 -19.71
N LYS A 174 -4.61 0.65 -18.49
CA LYS A 174 -4.07 -0.22 -17.42
C LYS A 174 -5.07 -1.31 -17.06
N MET A 175 -6.33 -0.94 -16.86
CA MET A 175 -7.37 -1.89 -16.50
C MET A 175 -7.68 -2.86 -17.64
N ASN A 176 -7.81 -2.36 -18.86
CA ASN A 176 -8.03 -3.22 -20.02
C ASN A 176 -6.85 -4.18 -20.22
N ALA A 177 -5.60 -3.72 -20.02
CA ALA A 177 -4.43 -4.60 -20.06
C ALA A 177 -4.47 -5.69 -18.97
N GLN A 178 -4.88 -5.34 -17.74
CA GLN A 178 -5.05 -6.29 -16.65
C GLN A 178 -6.13 -7.34 -16.96
N LEU A 179 -7.31 -6.92 -17.43
CA LEU A 179 -8.40 -7.85 -17.75
C LEU A 179 -8.10 -8.70 -19.00
N ASN A 180 -7.44 -8.13 -20.01
CA ASN A 180 -6.96 -8.90 -21.16
C ASN A 180 -5.91 -9.94 -20.76
N LEU A 181 -5.09 -9.64 -19.75
CA LEU A 181 -4.14 -10.61 -19.20
C LEU A 181 -4.88 -11.71 -18.44
N ALA A 182 -5.87 -11.35 -17.61
CA ALA A 182 -6.71 -12.32 -16.91
C ALA A 182 -7.39 -13.30 -17.88
N ALA A 183 -8.00 -12.80 -18.97
CA ALA A 183 -8.64 -13.61 -19.99
C ALA A 183 -7.68 -14.55 -20.77
N ARG A 184 -6.36 -14.35 -20.66
CA ARG A 184 -5.35 -15.24 -21.27
C ARG A 184 -4.83 -16.30 -20.31
N ILE A 185 -4.97 -16.10 -19.00
CA ILE A 185 -4.40 -16.97 -17.97
C ILE A 185 -5.45 -17.97 -17.51
N GLN A 186 -5.18 -19.25 -17.70
CA GLN A 186 -6.11 -20.32 -17.29
C GLN A 186 -6.36 -20.37 -15.78
N ALA A 187 -5.39 -19.96 -14.96
CA ALA A 187 -5.48 -19.98 -13.50
C ALA A 187 -6.34 -18.82 -12.92
N VAL A 188 -6.84 -17.92 -13.76
CA VAL A 188 -7.55 -16.70 -13.33
C VAL A 188 -8.96 -16.69 -13.90
N ASP A 189 -9.96 -16.48 -13.06
CA ASP A 189 -11.33 -16.22 -13.48
C ASP A 189 -11.49 -14.73 -13.79
N GLU A 190 -11.64 -14.38 -15.07
CA GLU A 190 -11.76 -12.97 -15.48
C GLU A 190 -13.01 -12.27 -14.92
N ALA A 191 -14.12 -13.00 -14.72
CA ALA A 191 -15.36 -12.43 -14.22
C ALA A 191 -15.26 -12.11 -12.73
N ASP A 192 -14.62 -12.99 -11.94
CA ASP A 192 -14.34 -12.74 -10.52
C ASP A 192 -13.36 -11.57 -10.33
N VAL A 193 -12.31 -11.47 -11.15
CA VAL A 193 -11.38 -10.33 -11.11
C VAL A 193 -12.10 -9.03 -11.43
N ALA A 194 -12.90 -8.99 -12.50
CA ALA A 194 -13.68 -7.82 -12.88
C ALA A 194 -14.65 -7.40 -11.76
N TYR A 195 -15.35 -8.37 -11.17
CA TYR A 195 -16.26 -8.14 -10.05
C TYR A 195 -15.54 -7.55 -8.83
N LYS A 196 -14.41 -8.15 -8.42
CA LYS A 196 -13.62 -7.69 -7.26
C LYS A 196 -13.07 -6.29 -7.45
N VAL A 197 -12.62 -5.93 -8.66
CA VAL A 197 -12.13 -4.57 -8.94
C VAL A 197 -13.26 -3.55 -8.83
N ILE A 198 -14.44 -3.86 -9.36
CA ILE A 198 -15.61 -2.98 -9.26
C ILE A 198 -16.02 -2.81 -7.78
N GLU A 199 -16.14 -3.91 -7.04
CA GLU A 199 -16.64 -3.88 -5.67
C GLU A 199 -15.66 -3.27 -4.66
N ARG A 200 -14.37 -3.60 -4.75
CA ARG A 200 -13.38 -3.16 -3.77
C ARG A 200 -12.70 -1.84 -4.11
N HIS A 201 -12.64 -1.47 -5.39
CA HIS A 201 -11.97 -0.23 -5.81
C HIS A 201 -12.95 0.80 -6.37
N PHE A 202 -13.73 0.47 -7.40
CA PHE A 202 -14.47 1.51 -8.13
C PHE A 202 -15.70 2.02 -7.39
N LEU A 203 -16.55 1.13 -6.89
CA LEU A 203 -17.74 1.53 -6.13
C LEU A 203 -17.38 2.32 -4.85
N PRO A 204 -16.39 1.92 -4.03
CA PRO A 204 -15.96 2.71 -2.88
C PRO A 204 -15.46 4.11 -3.27
N ASP A 205 -14.71 4.24 -4.36
CA ASP A 205 -14.20 5.54 -4.82
C ASP A 205 -15.33 6.44 -5.35
N ILE A 206 -16.25 5.90 -6.15
CA ILE A 206 -17.42 6.65 -6.65
C ILE A 206 -18.29 7.13 -5.47
N LEU A 207 -18.63 6.22 -4.55
CA LEU A 207 -19.46 6.55 -3.38
C LEU A 207 -18.76 7.50 -2.42
N GLY A 208 -17.45 7.34 -2.21
CA GLY A 208 -16.61 8.22 -1.42
C GLY A 208 -16.59 9.63 -2.00
N ASN A 209 -16.33 9.76 -3.29
CA ASN A 209 -16.32 11.05 -3.99
C ASN A 209 -17.71 11.69 -4.02
N MET A 210 -18.79 10.92 -4.20
CA MET A 210 -20.16 11.43 -4.14
C MET A 210 -20.50 11.99 -2.75
N ARG A 211 -20.15 11.26 -1.67
CA ARG A 211 -20.35 11.70 -0.29
C ARG A 211 -19.52 12.94 0.01
N ALA A 212 -18.28 12.98 -0.44
CA ALA A 212 -17.39 14.14 -0.29
C ALA A 212 -17.95 15.35 -1.05
N PHE A 213 -18.39 15.18 -2.30
CA PHE A 213 -19.00 16.24 -3.11
C PHE A 213 -20.21 16.87 -2.42
N SER A 214 -21.06 16.06 -1.79
CA SER A 214 -22.27 16.55 -1.10
C SER A 214 -21.97 17.31 0.19
N LYS A 215 -20.81 17.06 0.83
CA LYS A 215 -20.40 17.67 2.10
C LYS A 215 -19.25 18.67 1.95
N GLN A 216 -18.83 18.97 0.71
CA GLN A 216 -17.60 19.67 0.44
C GLN A 216 -17.61 21.13 0.92
N SER A 217 -16.42 21.64 1.23
CA SER A 217 -16.16 23.06 1.42
C SER A 217 -15.76 23.72 0.10
N VAL A 218 -15.87 25.05 0.04
CA VAL A 218 -15.42 25.85 -1.11
C VAL A 218 -14.15 26.60 -0.75
N ARG A 219 -13.19 26.63 -1.67
CA ARG A 219 -11.89 27.29 -1.49
C ARG A 219 -11.78 28.48 -2.43
N CYS A 220 -11.10 29.53 -1.98
CA CYS A 220 -10.61 30.56 -2.88
C CYS A 220 -9.17 30.23 -3.31
N PRO A 221 -8.87 30.05 -4.61
CA PRO A 221 -7.51 29.72 -5.06
C PRO A 221 -6.52 30.88 -4.84
N ASN A 222 -6.98 32.13 -4.84
CA ASN A 222 -6.08 33.30 -4.70
C ASN A 222 -5.56 33.48 -3.26
N CYS A 223 -6.39 33.22 -2.25
CA CYS A 223 -6.01 33.46 -0.84
C CYS A 223 -6.07 32.21 0.04
N ASN A 224 -6.40 31.06 -0.54
CA ASN A 224 -6.49 29.75 0.11
C ASN A 224 -7.42 29.65 1.33
N ILE A 225 -8.30 30.64 1.53
CA ILE A 225 -9.32 30.55 2.57
C ILE A 225 -10.37 29.50 2.18
N ILE A 226 -10.78 28.71 3.17
CA ILE A 226 -11.75 27.63 3.03
C ILE A 226 -13.03 28.05 3.74
N TYR A 227 -14.15 28.02 3.04
CA TYR A 227 -15.47 28.27 3.60
C TYR A 227 -16.27 26.97 3.65
N ARG A 228 -16.85 26.67 4.81
CA ARG A 228 -17.78 25.54 4.96
C ARG A 228 -19.03 25.69 4.10
N ARG A 229 -19.49 26.92 3.84
CA ARG A 229 -20.64 27.23 2.99
C ARG A 229 -20.28 28.37 2.02
N PRO A 230 -20.78 28.37 0.78
CA PRO A 230 -20.59 29.49 -0.14
C PRO A 230 -21.15 30.79 0.46
N PRO A 231 -20.37 31.88 0.52
CA PRO A 231 -20.89 33.20 0.86
C PRO A 231 -22.01 33.62 -0.11
N LEU A 232 -23.06 34.27 0.39
CA LEU A 232 -24.21 34.69 -0.42
C LEU A 232 -23.84 35.65 -1.57
N ARG A 233 -22.73 36.38 -1.45
CA ARG A 233 -22.19 37.24 -2.52
C ARG A 233 -21.57 36.46 -3.68
N GLY A 234 -21.37 35.14 -3.56
CA GLY A 234 -20.77 34.29 -4.60
C GLY A 234 -19.25 34.48 -4.80
N VAL A 235 -18.63 35.42 -4.10
CA VAL A 235 -17.20 35.74 -4.17
C VAL A 235 -16.52 35.57 -2.81
N CYS A 236 -15.19 35.43 -2.82
CA CYS A 236 -14.40 35.40 -1.60
C CYS A 236 -14.55 36.69 -0.79
N THR A 237 -14.84 36.57 0.51
CA THR A 237 -15.00 37.73 1.41
C THR A 237 -13.70 38.48 1.67
N LYS A 238 -12.53 37.85 1.47
CA LYS A 238 -11.22 38.43 1.75
C LYS A 238 -10.60 39.13 0.54
N CYS A 239 -10.62 38.50 -0.64
CA CYS A 239 -9.92 39.01 -1.83
C CYS A 239 -10.82 39.25 -3.05
N GLY A 240 -12.13 39.02 -2.95
CA GLY A 240 -13.07 39.17 -4.08
C GLY A 240 -12.90 38.12 -5.20
N GLY A 241 -11.97 37.17 -5.06
CA GLY A 241 -11.73 36.11 -6.05
C GLY A 241 -12.89 35.11 -6.17
N LYS A 242 -12.96 34.44 -7.32
CA LYS A 242 -13.94 33.38 -7.61
C LYS A 242 -13.70 32.18 -6.69
N LEU A 243 -14.79 31.59 -6.18
CA LEU A 243 -14.74 30.39 -5.36
C LEU A 243 -14.77 29.15 -6.26
N THR A 244 -14.01 28.14 -5.86
CA THR A 244 -13.94 26.86 -6.54
C THR A 244 -14.36 25.74 -5.60
N LEU A 245 -15.06 24.75 -6.15
CA LEU A 245 -15.34 23.49 -5.47
C LEU A 245 -14.03 22.74 -5.21
N THR A 246 -13.97 21.99 -4.11
CA THR A 246 -12.81 21.16 -3.77
C THR A 246 -12.90 19.79 -4.42
N VAL A 247 -14.12 19.28 -4.64
CA VAL A 247 -14.40 18.06 -5.39
C VAL A 247 -15.24 18.43 -6.61
N HIS A 248 -14.76 18.05 -7.80
CA HIS A 248 -15.44 18.32 -9.05
C HIS A 248 -16.32 17.15 -9.49
N GLU A 249 -17.40 17.43 -10.22
CA GLU A 249 -18.32 16.42 -10.79
C GLU A 249 -17.58 15.34 -11.58
N LYS A 250 -16.59 15.74 -12.40
CA LYS A 250 -15.79 14.82 -13.21
C LYS A 250 -15.06 13.77 -12.37
N SER A 251 -14.70 14.08 -11.12
CA SER A 251 -14.09 13.12 -10.20
C SER A 251 -15.07 12.04 -9.78
N VAL A 252 -16.35 12.39 -9.58
CA VAL A 252 -17.42 11.45 -9.20
C VAL A 252 -17.77 10.53 -10.37
N LYS A 253 -17.82 11.07 -11.60
CA LYS A 253 -18.18 10.31 -12.82
C LYS A 253 -17.05 9.47 -13.42
N LYS A 254 -15.80 9.68 -12.98
CA LYS A 254 -14.59 9.10 -13.61
C LYS A 254 -14.67 7.60 -13.86
N TYR A 255 -15.19 6.83 -12.90
CA TYR A 255 -15.22 5.37 -12.95
C TYR A 255 -16.59 4.77 -13.28
N LEU A 256 -17.63 5.59 -13.43
CA LEU A 256 -18.99 5.08 -13.63
C LEU A 256 -19.13 4.38 -14.99
N GLU A 257 -18.77 5.07 -16.08
CA GLU A 257 -18.86 4.50 -17.43
C GLU A 257 -17.96 3.27 -17.58
N ILE A 258 -16.80 3.29 -16.94
CA ILE A 258 -15.84 2.18 -16.91
C ILE A 258 -16.47 0.95 -16.25
N SER A 259 -17.10 1.16 -15.09
CA SER A 259 -17.75 0.08 -14.34
C SER A 259 -18.89 -0.55 -15.16
N LYS A 260 -19.65 0.26 -15.90
CA LYS A 260 -20.75 -0.19 -16.76
C LYS A 260 -20.25 -1.04 -17.93
N ASP A 261 -19.24 -0.55 -18.66
CA ASP A 261 -18.64 -1.27 -19.79
C ASP A 261 -18.11 -2.65 -19.37
N ILE A 262 -17.47 -2.73 -18.20
CA ILE A 262 -16.89 -3.97 -17.69
C ILE A 262 -17.96 -4.92 -17.17
N ALA A 263 -18.97 -4.39 -16.49
CA ALA A 263 -20.11 -5.19 -16.04
C ALA A 263 -20.81 -5.88 -17.21
N GLN A 264 -20.93 -5.21 -18.36
CA GLN A 264 -21.52 -5.77 -19.58
C GLN A 264 -20.60 -6.79 -20.25
N ARG A 265 -19.31 -6.51 -20.39
CA ARG A 265 -18.36 -7.39 -21.08
C ARG A 265 -18.12 -8.71 -20.36
N TYR A 266 -18.00 -8.69 -19.04
CA TYR A 266 -17.61 -9.85 -18.24
C TYR A 266 -18.78 -10.53 -17.52
N ASN A 267 -20.02 -10.12 -17.83
CA ASN A 267 -21.26 -10.68 -17.28
C ASN A 267 -21.20 -10.91 -15.75
N ILE A 268 -20.86 -9.87 -15.01
CA ILE A 268 -20.70 -9.92 -13.55
C ILE A 268 -22.03 -10.24 -12.85
N PRO A 269 -22.04 -10.72 -11.59
CA PRO A 269 -23.25 -10.98 -10.82
C PRO A 269 -24.28 -9.84 -10.86
N HIS A 270 -25.55 -10.19 -10.99
CA HIS A 270 -26.67 -9.24 -11.14
C HIS A 270 -26.73 -8.19 -10.02
N TYR A 271 -26.36 -8.57 -8.79
CA TYR A 271 -26.27 -7.65 -7.65
C TYR A 271 -25.30 -6.48 -7.92
N ALA A 272 -24.11 -6.75 -8.45
CA ALA A 272 -23.16 -5.69 -8.79
C ALA A 272 -23.66 -4.82 -9.95
N GLN A 273 -24.29 -5.43 -10.96
CA GLN A 273 -24.91 -4.68 -12.05
C GLN A 273 -25.97 -3.69 -11.53
N GLN A 274 -26.89 -4.17 -10.68
CA GLN A 274 -27.91 -3.34 -10.05
C GLN A 274 -27.30 -2.23 -9.20
N ARG A 275 -26.23 -2.54 -8.45
CA ARG A 275 -25.54 -1.56 -7.59
C ARG A 275 -24.91 -0.44 -8.42
N ILE A 276 -24.31 -0.74 -9.56
CA ILE A 276 -23.79 0.27 -10.50
C ILE A 276 -24.95 1.15 -11.02
N THR A 277 -26.06 0.54 -11.44
CA THR A 277 -27.24 1.28 -11.93
C THR A 277 -27.84 2.19 -10.85
N LEU A 278 -27.88 1.76 -9.59
CA LEU A 278 -28.34 2.59 -8.47
C LEU A 278 -27.41 3.78 -8.22
N VAL A 279 -26.10 3.56 -8.31
CA VAL A 279 -25.10 4.63 -8.19
C VAL A 279 -25.23 5.62 -9.35
N GLU A 280 -25.41 5.15 -10.58
CA GLU A 280 -25.67 5.99 -11.75
C GLU A 280 -26.88 6.90 -11.54
N LYS A 281 -28.04 6.33 -11.17
CA LYS A 281 -29.25 7.10 -10.88
C LYS A 281 -29.02 8.14 -9.77
N SER A 282 -28.24 7.79 -8.76
CA SER A 282 -27.91 8.69 -7.65
C SER A 282 -27.01 9.85 -8.11
N ILE A 283 -26.04 9.58 -8.99
CA ILE A 283 -25.20 10.62 -9.62
C ILE A 283 -26.08 11.54 -10.47
N ASP A 284 -26.92 10.98 -11.33
CA ASP A 284 -27.76 11.77 -12.23
C ASP A 284 -28.74 12.65 -11.46
N SER A 285 -29.33 12.13 -10.37
CA SER A 285 -30.19 12.93 -9.49
C SER A 285 -29.47 14.06 -8.77
N LEU A 286 -28.15 13.95 -8.52
CA LEU A 286 -27.37 15.00 -7.85
C LEU A 286 -26.97 16.13 -8.79
N PHE A 287 -26.70 15.84 -10.06
CA PHE A 287 -26.14 16.80 -11.01
C PHE A 287 -27.15 17.30 -12.04
N THR A 288 -28.14 16.48 -12.40
CA THR A 288 -29.17 16.84 -13.37
C THR A 288 -30.29 17.58 -12.65
N SER A 289 -30.37 18.89 -12.92
CA SER A 289 -31.52 19.70 -12.50
C SER A 289 -32.69 19.47 -13.46
N ASP A 290 -33.84 19.03 -12.94
CA ASP A 290 -35.09 18.91 -13.72
C ASP A 290 -35.54 20.22 -14.39
N LYS A 291 -34.97 21.37 -13.99
CA LYS A 291 -35.31 22.70 -14.55
C LYS A 291 -34.56 23.05 -15.84
N ILE A 292 -33.49 22.34 -16.20
CA ILE A 292 -32.70 22.63 -17.41
C ILE A 292 -32.49 21.32 -18.17
N ARG A 293 -33.45 20.97 -19.03
CA ARG A 293 -33.26 19.92 -20.05
C ARG A 293 -32.70 20.55 -21.33
N THR A 294 -31.41 20.42 -21.54
CA THR A 294 -30.83 20.48 -22.89
C THR A 294 -31.20 19.18 -23.61
N THR A 295 -32.30 19.20 -24.35
CA THR A 295 -32.68 18.11 -25.25
C THR A 295 -31.77 18.11 -26.47
N LYS A 296 -31.28 16.94 -26.86
CA LYS A 296 -30.58 16.75 -28.14
C LYS A 296 -31.61 16.44 -29.22
N LEU A 297 -31.31 16.78 -30.47
CA LEU A 297 -32.21 16.49 -31.59
C LEU A 297 -32.53 14.99 -31.72
N THR A 298 -31.60 14.14 -31.30
CA THR A 298 -31.72 12.68 -31.26
C THR A 298 -32.70 12.16 -30.22
N ASP A 299 -33.10 12.98 -29.23
CA ASP A 299 -34.05 12.56 -28.21
C ASP A 299 -35.51 12.61 -28.71
N PHE A 300 -35.73 13.17 -29.91
CA PHE A 300 -37.04 13.35 -30.54
C PHE A 300 -37.33 12.38 -31.71
N PHE A 301 -36.35 11.58 -32.12
CA PHE A 301 -36.47 10.61 -33.22
C PHE A 301 -36.29 9.18 -32.71
#